data_AF-A0A5A7V6B3-F1
#
_entry.id   AF-A0A5A7V6B3-F1
#
_cell.length_a   1.000
_cell.length_b   1.000
_cell.length_c   1.000
_cell.angle_alpha   90.00
_cell.angle_beta   90.00
_cell.angle_gamma   90.00
#
_symmetry.space_group_name_H-M   'P 1'
#
loop_
_entity.id
_entity.type
_entity.pdbx_description
1 polymer ?
#
loop_
_entity_poly.entity_id
_entity_poly.type
_entity_poly.pdbx_seq_one_letter_code
_entity_poly.pdbx_strand_id
1 'polypeptide(L)'
;MVYNELAKPEVERPSLPVDEDLPGMGQYYCLHCDRYFANVSVRDEHFKTKRHRKRVKLMSGPAPHTQLDAELAAGMGMPDNGPKLMAM
;
A
#
# COMPACT_ATOMS: atom_id res chain seq x y z
N MET A 1 -2.51 -0.95 -5.07
CA MET A 1 -2.06 0.06 -4.10
C MET A 1 -1.25 -0.65 -3.03
N VAL A 2 -0.10 -0.09 -2.63
CA VAL A 2 0.80 -0.66 -1.60
C VAL A 2 0.07 -1.04 -0.30
N TYR A 3 -0.98 -0.29 0.07
CA TYR A 3 -1.86 -0.59 1.20
C TYR A 3 -2.50 -1.99 1.13
N ASN A 4 -2.99 -2.39 -0.05
CA ASN A 4 -3.66 -3.68 -0.25
C ASN A 4 -2.68 -4.86 -0.17
N GLU A 5 -1.41 -4.64 -0.54
CA GLU A 5 -0.36 -5.66 -0.46
C GLU A 5 0.12 -5.86 0.98
N LEU A 6 0.11 -4.79 1.79
CA LEU A 6 0.43 -4.87 3.22
C LEU A 6 -0.65 -5.57 4.04
N ALA A 7 -1.91 -5.50 3.62
CA ALA A 7 -3.01 -6.20 4.26
C ALA A 7 -2.92 -7.73 4.12
N LYS A 8 -2.15 -8.24 3.14
CA LYS A 8 -1.95 -9.67 2.93
C LYS A 8 -1.01 -10.27 3.99
N PRO A 9 -1.28 -11.49 4.46
CA PRO A 9 -0.43 -12.17 5.43
C PRO A 9 1.00 -12.36 4.89
N GLU A 10 2.00 -12.27 5.76
CA GLU A 10 3.43 -12.33 5.37
C GLU A 10 3.82 -13.66 4.70
N VAL A 11 3.06 -14.72 4.99
CA VAL A 11 3.25 -16.08 4.46
C VAL A 11 3.06 -16.15 2.93
N GLU A 12 2.37 -15.18 2.33
CA GLU A 12 2.11 -15.12 0.89
C GLU A 12 3.07 -14.21 0.12
N ARG A 13 4.13 -13.68 0.75
CA ARG A 13 5.07 -12.79 0.05
C ARG A 13 6.13 -13.63 -0.67
N PRO A 14 6.05 -13.81 -2.00
CA PRO A 14 7.05 -14.56 -2.74
C PRO A 14 8.40 -13.84 -2.68
N SER A 15 9.48 -14.61 -2.73
CA SER A 15 10.81 -14.06 -2.99
C SER A 15 10.78 -13.28 -4.30
N LEU A 16 11.29 -12.04 -4.28
CA LEU A 16 11.36 -11.22 -5.48
C LEU A 16 12.30 -11.87 -6.50
N PRO A 17 11.93 -11.90 -7.79
CA PRO A 17 12.83 -12.40 -8.83
C PRO A 17 14.11 -11.56 -8.85
N VAL A 18 15.22 -12.21 -9.19
CA VAL A 18 16.50 -11.53 -9.38
C VAL A 18 16.41 -10.71 -10.67
N ASP A 19 16.56 -9.40 -10.53
CA ASP A 19 16.45 -8.45 -11.64
C ASP A 19 17.71 -7.59 -11.69
N GLU A 20 18.50 -7.73 -12.76
CA GLU A 20 19.79 -7.07 -12.93
C GLU A 20 19.69 -5.55 -13.14
N ASP A 21 18.53 -5.06 -13.60
CA ASP A 21 18.31 -3.62 -13.82
C ASP A 21 18.01 -2.88 -12.50
N LEU A 22 17.72 -3.61 -11.42
CA LEU A 22 17.36 -3.06 -10.12
C LEU A 22 18.54 -3.05 -9.13
N PRO A 23 18.63 -2.01 -8.26
CA PRO A 23 19.62 -1.97 -7.18
C PRO A 23 19.55 -3.22 -6.31
N GLY A 24 20.70 -3.84 -6.03
CA GLY A 24 20.78 -5.05 -5.22
C GLY A 24 20.09 -6.26 -5.86
N MET A 25 20.02 -6.28 -7.20
CA MET A 25 19.37 -7.30 -8.00
C MET A 25 17.87 -7.49 -7.66
N GLY A 26 17.21 -6.41 -7.24
CA GLY A 26 15.81 -6.42 -6.81
C GLY A 26 15.56 -7.05 -5.42
N GLN A 27 16.59 -7.53 -4.73
CA GLN A 27 16.43 -8.33 -3.51
C GLN A 27 16.17 -7.51 -2.25
N TYR A 28 16.75 -6.31 -2.15
CA TYR A 28 16.62 -5.47 -0.96
C TYR A 28 15.55 -4.40 -1.15
N TYR A 29 14.29 -4.79 -1.00
CA TYR A 29 13.14 -3.92 -1.22
C TYR A 29 12.44 -3.51 0.08
N CYS A 30 11.96 -2.27 0.16
CA CYS A 30 11.07 -1.81 1.21
C CYS A 30 9.67 -1.57 0.63
N LEU A 31 8.75 -2.48 0.95
CA LEU A 31 7.34 -2.37 0.55
C LEU A 31 6.70 -1.08 1.05
N HIS A 32 7.03 -0.63 2.26
CA HIS A 32 6.42 0.59 2.80
C HIS A 32 6.78 1.85 2.02
N CYS A 33 7.97 1.90 1.44
CA CYS A 33 8.49 3.10 0.79
C CYS A 33 8.59 2.99 -0.73
N ASP A 34 8.24 1.83 -1.29
CA ASP A 34 8.39 1.48 -2.70
C ASP A 34 9.79 1.82 -3.23
N ARG A 35 10.81 1.22 -2.59
CA ARG A 35 12.21 1.53 -2.87
C ARG A 35 13.12 0.32 -2.75
N TYR A 36 14.02 0.17 -3.73
CA TYR A 36 15.11 -0.79 -3.75
C TYR A 36 16.41 -0.21 -3.17
N PHE A 37 17.23 -1.07 -2.59
CA PHE A 37 18.50 -0.75 -1.95
C PHE A 37 19.62 -1.65 -2.50
N ALA A 38 20.85 -1.16 -2.46
CA ALA A 38 21.99 -1.92 -2.98
C ALA A 38 22.40 -3.10 -2.09
N ASN A 39 22.20 -2.99 -0.76
CA ASN A 39 22.59 -4.02 0.20
C ASN A 39 21.61 -4.08 1.38
N VAL A 40 21.75 -5.14 2.19
CA VAL A 40 20.91 -5.38 3.37
C VAL A 40 21.11 -4.31 4.46
N SER A 41 22.35 -3.87 4.68
CA SER A 41 22.69 -2.92 5.74
C SER A 41 22.03 -1.55 5.52
N VAL A 42 22.06 -1.04 4.28
CA VAL A 42 21.43 0.25 3.92
C VAL A 42 19.90 0.16 4.02
N ARG A 43 19.30 -0.99 3.69
CA ARG A 43 17.88 -1.24 3.89
C ARG A 43 17.52 -1.22 5.39
N ASP A 44 18.34 -1.85 6.23
CA ASP A 44 18.09 -1.92 7.67
C ASP A 44 18.30 -0.55 8.35
N GLU A 45 19.27 0.24 7.88
CA GLU A 45 19.42 1.65 8.26
C GLU A 45 18.21 2.48 7.81
N HIS A 46 17.67 2.22 6.60
CA HIS A 46 16.47 2.88 6.11
C HIS A 46 15.27 2.68 7.06
N PHE A 47 15.07 1.48 7.61
CA PHE A 47 14.00 1.21 8.57
C PHE A 47 14.12 2.06 9.85
N LYS A 48 15.34 2.42 10.25
CA LYS A 48 15.62 3.28 11.41
C LYS A 48 15.46 4.78 11.11
N THR A 49 15.16 5.18 9.88
CA THR A 49 14.97 6.61 9.55
C THR A 49 13.61 7.13 9.99
N LYS A 50 13.53 8.44 10.30
CA LYS A 50 12.26 9.11 10.63
C LYS A 50 11.25 9.03 9.48
N ARG A 51 11.72 9.10 8.24
CA ARG A 51 10.87 9.03 7.04
C ARG A 51 10.14 7.69 6.94
N HIS A 52 10.87 6.58 7.11
CA HIS A 52 10.29 5.25 7.09
C HIS A 52 9.24 5.08 8.20
N ARG A 53 9.60 5.40 9.45
CA ARG A 53 8.66 5.31 10.58
C ARG A 53 7.39 6.14 10.38
N LYS A 54 7.50 7.33 9.80
CA LYS A 54 6.32 8.16 9.47
C LYS A 54 5.41 7.48 8.45
N ARG A 55 5.99 6.85 7.43
CA ARG A 55 5.22 6.16 6.38
C ARG A 55 4.56 4.88 6.90
N VAL A 56 5.25 4.11 7.75
CA VAL A 56 4.64 2.95 8.43
C VAL A 56 3.42 3.39 9.24
N LYS A 57 3.55 4.43 10.08
CA LYS A 57 2.42 4.97 10.86
C LYS A 57 1.26 5.44 9.99
N LEU A 58 1.54 6.07 8.85
CA LEU A 58 0.51 6.50 7.91
C LEU A 58 -0.24 5.29 7.32
N MET A 59 0.49 4.24 6.92
CA MET A 59 -0.09 3.06 6.28
C MET A 59 -0.75 2.08 7.25
N SER A 60 -0.39 2.10 8.53
CA SER A 60 -1.14 1.44 9.60
C SER A 60 -2.39 2.22 10.03
N GLY A 61 -2.59 3.43 9.50
CA GLY A 61 -3.72 4.29 9.79
C GLY A 61 -4.97 3.95 8.98
N PRO A 62 -5.90 4.93 8.81
CA PRO A 62 -7.10 4.73 8.02
C PRO A 62 -6.75 4.40 6.56
N ALA A 63 -7.70 3.75 5.87
CA ALA A 63 -7.57 3.43 4.46
C ALA A 63 -7.20 4.70 3.65
N PRO A 64 -6.34 4.56 2.63
CA PRO A 64 -5.98 5.69 1.79
C PRO A 64 -7.23 6.24 1.09
N HIS A 65 -7.24 7.55 0.89
CA HIS A 65 -8.32 8.25 0.20
C HIS A 65 -8.61 7.60 -1.17
N THR A 66 -9.87 7.23 -1.39
CA THR A 66 -10.35 6.63 -2.64
C THR A 66 -11.16 7.62 -3.46
N GLN A 67 -11.36 7.33 -4.75
CA GLN A 67 -12.20 8.16 -5.61
C GLN A 67 -13.63 8.29 -5.07
N LEU A 68 -14.18 7.19 -4.52
CA LEU A 68 -15.49 7.15 -3.89
C LEU A 68 -15.61 8.16 -2.74
N ASP A 69 -14.57 8.31 -1.93
CA ASP A 69 -14.55 9.27 -0.81
C ASP A 69 -14.68 10.72 -1.31
N ALA A 70 -14.03 11.05 -2.45
CA ALA A 70 -14.17 12.35 -3.08
C ALA A 70 -15.56 12.57 -3.69
N GLU A 71 -16.11 11.55 -4.35
CA GLU A 71 -17.45 11.62 -4.97
C GLU A 71 -18.54 11.81 -3.91
N LEU A 72 -18.45 11.09 -2.80
CA LEU A 72 -19.34 11.26 -1.65
C LEU A 72 -19.21 12.67 -1.05
N ALA A 73 -17.98 13.16 -0.86
CA ALA A 73 -17.75 14.52 -0.36
C ALA A 73 -18.25 15.62 -1.32
N ALA A 74 -18.21 15.37 -2.63
CA ALA A 74 -18.72 16.27 -3.67
C ALA A 74 -20.25 16.16 -3.87
N GLY A 75 -20.95 15.29 -3.13
CA GLY A 75 -22.39 15.07 -3.30
C GLY A 75 -22.76 14.30 -4.58
N MET A 76 -21.77 13.67 -5.23
CA MET A 76 -21.94 12.79 -6.40
C MET A 76 -22.00 11.30 -6.00
N GLY A 77 -22.31 11.02 -4.74
CA GLY A 77 -22.52 9.66 -4.26
C GLY A 77 -23.64 8.96 -5.03
N MET A 78 -23.51 7.63 -5.16
CA MET A 78 -24.56 6.79 -5.75
C MET A 78 -25.91 7.15 -5.10
N PRO A 79 -26.96 7.49 -5.87
CA PRO A 79 -28.25 7.78 -5.28
C PRO A 79 -28.71 6.56 -4.51
N ASP A 80 -29.03 6.74 -3.23
CA ASP A 80 -29.74 5.74 -2.43
C ASP A 80 -31.17 5.66 -2.99
N ASN A 81 -31.28 5.01 -4.14
CA ASN A 81 -32.54 4.53 -4.66
C ASN A 81 -32.95 3.45 -3.66
N GLY A 82 -33.71 3.88 -2.65
CA GLY A 82 -34.11 3.09 -1.49
C GLY A 82 -34.66 1.71 -1.85
N PRO A 83 -34.97 0.87 -0.83
CA PRO A 83 -35.22 -0.56 -1.01
C PRO A 83 -36.09 -0.81 -2.24
N LYS A 84 -35.55 -1.60 -3.19
CA LYS A 84 -36.29 -2.03 -4.39
C LYS A 84 -37.66 -2.50 -3.92
N LEU A 85 -38.70 -1.75 -4.27
CA LEU A 85 -40.07 -2.18 -4.08
C LEU A 85 -40.15 -3.54 -4.76
N MET A 86 -40.29 -4.60 -3.96
CA MET A 86 -40.32 -5.96 -4.50
C MET A 86 -41.41 -5.99 -5.57
N ALA A 87 -41.03 -6.27 -6.81
CA ALA A 87 -41.99 -6.62 -7.83
C ALA A 87 -42.63 -7.93 -7.36
N MET A 88 -43.96 -7.90 -7.27
CA MET A 88 -44.87 -8.94 -6.79
C MET A 88 -44.48 -10.36 -7.20
#